data_AF-A0AA43EZ74-F1
#
_entry.id   AF-A0AA43EZ74-F1
#
_cell.length_a   1.000
_cell.length_b   1.000
_cell.length_c   1.000
_cell.angle_alpha   90.00
_cell.angle_beta   90.00
_cell.angle_gamma   90.00
#
_symmetry.space_group_name_H-M   'P 1'
#
loop_
_entity.id
_entity.type
_entity.pdbx_description
1 polymer ?
#
loop_
_entity_poly.entity_id
_entity_poly.type
_entity_poly.pdbx_seq_one_letter_code
_entity_poly.pdbx_strand_id
1 'polypeptide(L)'
;MGAIARRRFLAVAGGTLAALLAQIPARARNDRVYRVIWVVPESSERDSVRKVFVATMREHGWVEGRNFALEVLATERDGSDLPAVVDQALARKPDAFLAWESIAQVIRSRTKTVPIVLVGALDPVKAGLAVSLPRPGMNVTGIAQLNEQLPGKHMEILREILPRLRKVGQLVDRNSSGCRIAEAHSVGAALDLGCTLVPYYVSNRADIEEAFARMERDPPDALLPCPTPVLFAFRDLLFENVLRLRIPLTSYVVGNVPRGVLFAYAASLEDVYRQVAALVDKIFRGAYPGDLPIEQPTNFQLVVNAGTAKALGLAVPQSVLLRADRVID
;
A
#
# COMPACT_ATOMS: atom_id res chain seq x y z
N MET A 1 -25.90 89.77 -29.40
CA MET A 1 -26.22 90.43 -28.11
C MET A 1 -26.37 89.36 -27.04
N GLY A 2 -25.73 89.54 -25.88
CA GLY A 2 -26.05 88.82 -24.64
C GLY A 2 -25.15 87.63 -24.32
N ALA A 3 -24.31 87.80 -23.29
CA ALA A 3 -23.34 86.85 -22.77
C ALA A 3 -23.80 86.22 -21.44
N ILE A 4 -23.00 85.26 -20.94
CA ILE A 4 -22.91 84.73 -19.54
C ILE A 4 -23.86 83.53 -19.30
N ALA A 5 -23.44 82.33 -18.87
CA ALA A 5 -22.65 82.06 -17.68
C ALA A 5 -21.88 80.71 -17.68
N ARG A 6 -20.75 80.70 -16.97
CA ARG A 6 -19.92 79.55 -16.54
C ARG A 6 -20.59 78.75 -15.42
N ARG A 7 -20.40 77.41 -15.43
CA ARG A 7 -20.35 76.41 -14.31
C ARG A 7 -20.82 75.07 -14.89
N ARG A 8 -20.36 73.86 -14.56
CA ARG A 8 -19.27 73.28 -13.76
C ARG A 8 -19.43 71.75 -13.96
N PHE A 9 -18.35 70.99 -13.74
CA PHE A 9 -18.31 69.55 -13.44
C PHE A 9 -18.25 68.47 -14.54
N LEU A 10 -17.15 67.72 -14.42
CA LEU A 10 -16.73 66.48 -15.06
C LEU A 10 -17.45 65.25 -14.51
N ALA A 11 -17.53 64.24 -15.39
CA ALA A 11 -17.34 62.81 -15.11
C ALA A 11 -18.37 62.05 -14.25
N VAL A 12 -19.29 61.34 -14.90
CA VAL A 12 -19.78 60.01 -14.47
C VAL A 12 -20.16 59.20 -15.72
N ALA A 13 -19.34 58.22 -16.11
CA ALA A 13 -19.77 57.04 -16.87
C ALA A 13 -18.58 56.07 -17.02
N GLY A 14 -18.39 55.20 -16.04
CA GLY A 14 -17.35 54.17 -16.10
C GLY A 14 -17.37 53.31 -14.84
N GLY A 15 -18.38 52.47 -14.68
CA GLY A 15 -18.46 51.63 -13.48
C GLY A 15 -19.71 50.78 -13.36
N THR A 16 -20.05 49.97 -14.36
CA THR A 16 -21.13 48.96 -14.22
C THR A 16 -20.82 47.61 -14.89
N LEU A 17 -19.54 47.23 -15.02
CA LEU A 17 -19.17 45.87 -15.45
C LEU A 17 -18.10 45.17 -14.59
N ALA A 18 -17.85 45.67 -13.38
CA ALA A 18 -16.94 45.02 -12.42
C ALA A 18 -17.65 44.43 -11.19
N ALA A 19 -18.96 44.69 -11.02
CA ALA A 19 -19.70 44.32 -9.82
C ALA A 19 -20.37 42.94 -9.85
N LEU A 20 -20.27 42.17 -10.96
CA LEU A 20 -20.95 40.87 -11.10
C LEU A 20 -20.04 39.64 -11.00
N LEU A 21 -18.76 39.80 -10.66
CA LEU A 21 -17.84 38.68 -10.39
C LEU A 21 -17.48 38.52 -8.90
N ALA A 22 -18.08 39.31 -8.00
CA ALA A 22 -17.71 39.36 -6.59
C ALA A 22 -18.58 38.47 -5.66
N GLN A 23 -19.29 37.47 -6.19
CA GLN A 23 -20.08 36.53 -5.36
C GLN A 23 -19.69 35.06 -5.57
N ILE A 24 -18.39 34.78 -5.68
CA ILE A 24 -17.90 33.47 -5.22
C ILE A 24 -17.74 33.61 -3.71
N PRO A 25 -18.51 32.90 -2.86
CA PRO A 25 -18.24 32.89 -1.44
C PRO A 25 -16.81 32.41 -1.27
N ALA A 26 -15.95 33.27 -0.73
CA ALA A 26 -14.65 32.87 -0.23
C ALA A 26 -14.93 31.78 0.81
N ARG A 27 -14.78 30.51 0.41
CA ARG A 27 -14.72 29.38 1.34
C ARG A 27 -13.79 29.83 2.44
N ALA A 28 -14.30 29.89 3.67
CA ALA A 28 -13.54 30.25 4.86
C ALA A 28 -12.17 29.59 4.74
N ARG A 29 -11.14 30.41 4.54
CA ARG A 29 -9.77 29.94 4.37
C ARG A 29 -9.36 29.50 5.76
N ASN A 30 -9.63 28.24 6.06
CA ASN A 30 -9.23 27.64 7.31
C ASN A 30 -7.70 27.60 7.25
N ASP A 31 -7.02 28.47 8.01
CA ASP A 31 -5.56 28.51 8.11
C ASP A 31 -5.00 27.25 8.80
N ARG A 32 -5.87 26.30 9.16
CA ARG A 32 -5.50 24.98 9.64
C ARG A 32 -4.75 24.20 8.56
N VAL A 33 -3.52 23.83 8.87
CA VAL A 33 -2.76 22.82 8.14
C VAL A 33 -3.02 21.47 8.79
N TYR A 34 -3.68 20.57 8.06
CA TYR A 34 -3.87 19.20 8.53
C TYR A 34 -2.55 18.43 8.48
N ARG A 35 -2.26 17.60 9.48
CA ARG A 35 -1.05 16.78 9.56
C ARG A 35 -1.40 15.31 9.39
N VAL A 36 -0.91 14.68 8.34
CA VAL A 36 -0.91 13.21 8.23
C VAL A 36 0.49 12.72 8.52
N ILE A 37 0.59 11.71 9.38
CA ILE A 37 1.85 11.01 9.60
C ILE A 37 1.76 9.62 9.00
N TRP A 38 2.68 9.33 8.09
CA TRP A 38 2.86 8.00 7.54
C TRP A 38 3.99 7.29 8.27
N VAL A 39 3.64 6.24 9.01
CA VAL A 39 4.61 5.37 9.68
C VAL A 39 4.85 4.15 8.80
N VAL A 40 6.09 3.95 8.36
CA VAL A 40 6.46 2.93 7.35
C VAL A 40 7.92 2.51 7.53
N PRO A 41 8.33 1.28 7.21
CA PRO A 41 9.75 0.94 7.15
C PRO A 41 10.48 1.73 6.06
N GLU A 42 11.78 1.98 6.26
CA GLU A 42 12.65 2.58 5.24
C GLU A 42 12.65 1.72 3.95
N SER A 43 12.39 2.33 2.79
CA SER A 43 12.32 1.60 1.51
C SER A 43 12.48 2.48 0.26
N SER A 44 12.89 1.88 -0.86
CA SER A 44 13.10 2.56 -2.15
C SER A 44 11.85 2.90 -2.95
N GLU A 45 10.68 2.28 -2.67
CA GLU A 45 9.43 2.56 -3.40
C GLU A 45 8.58 3.65 -2.73
N ARG A 46 9.00 4.13 -1.55
CA ARG A 46 8.28 5.15 -0.78
C ARG A 46 7.99 6.40 -1.61
N ASP A 47 8.92 6.83 -2.44
CA ASP A 47 8.83 8.08 -3.18
C ASP A 47 7.78 8.04 -4.30
N SER A 48 7.62 6.89 -4.98
CA SER A 48 6.63 6.75 -6.06
C SER A 48 5.21 6.80 -5.51
N VAL A 49 4.92 6.02 -4.47
CA VAL A 49 3.58 6.00 -3.86
C VAL A 49 3.26 7.29 -3.11
N ARG A 50 4.26 7.96 -2.51
CA ARG A 50 4.09 9.32 -1.95
C ARG A 50 3.66 10.32 -3.01
N LYS A 51 4.29 10.30 -4.19
CA LYS A 51 3.93 11.21 -5.30
C LYS A 51 2.47 11.00 -5.72
N VAL A 52 2.03 9.75 -5.83
CA VAL A 52 0.63 9.42 -6.16
C VAL A 52 -0.34 9.95 -5.09
N PHE A 53 -0.05 9.69 -3.81
CA PHE A 53 -0.88 10.18 -2.71
C PHE A 53 -0.97 11.71 -2.71
N VAL A 54 0.16 12.43 -2.80
CA VAL A 54 0.18 13.91 -2.79
C VAL A 54 -0.52 14.48 -4.01
N ALA A 55 -0.34 13.90 -5.19
CA ALA A 55 -1.04 14.33 -6.40
C ALA A 55 -2.56 14.18 -6.25
N THR A 56 -3.02 13.04 -5.74
CA THR A 56 -4.45 12.78 -5.50
C THR A 56 -5.03 13.71 -4.43
N MET A 57 -4.30 13.95 -3.35
CA MET A 57 -4.69 14.94 -2.33
C MET A 57 -4.84 16.35 -2.93
N ARG A 58 -3.95 16.74 -3.86
CA ARG A 58 -4.04 18.02 -4.58
C ARG A 58 -5.30 18.10 -5.45
N GLU A 59 -5.68 17.02 -6.13
CA GLU A 59 -6.92 16.94 -6.91
C GLU A 59 -8.16 17.17 -6.04
N HIS A 60 -8.12 16.73 -4.77
CA HIS A 60 -9.16 17.00 -3.76
C HIS A 60 -9.08 18.40 -3.12
N GLY A 61 -8.10 19.23 -3.50
CA GLY A 61 -7.90 20.58 -2.99
C GLY A 61 -6.98 20.70 -1.78
N TRP A 62 -6.30 19.61 -1.38
CA TRP A 62 -5.29 19.60 -0.33
C TRP A 62 -3.90 19.79 -0.92
N VAL A 63 -3.34 20.97 -0.73
CA VAL A 63 -2.01 21.35 -1.20
C VAL A 63 -1.02 21.25 -0.06
N GLU A 64 -0.05 20.36 -0.23
CA GLU A 64 1.04 20.16 0.72
C GLU A 64 1.80 21.47 0.99
N GLY A 65 2.04 21.76 2.27
CA GLY A 65 2.67 23.01 2.74
C GLY A 65 1.73 24.22 2.82
N ARG A 66 0.47 24.09 2.38
CA ARG A 66 -0.53 25.18 2.44
C ARG A 66 -1.68 24.87 3.39
N ASN A 67 -2.37 23.75 3.22
CA ASN A 67 -3.51 23.35 4.06
C ASN A 67 -3.41 21.89 4.52
N PHE A 68 -2.33 21.20 4.14
CA PHE A 68 -2.03 19.84 4.54
C PHE A 68 -0.50 19.64 4.57
N ALA A 69 0.01 18.72 5.38
CA ALA A 69 1.38 18.25 5.37
C ALA A 69 1.43 16.73 5.56
N LEU A 70 2.17 16.02 4.70
CA LEU A 70 2.50 14.61 4.89
C LEU A 70 3.89 14.49 5.50
N GLU A 71 3.95 14.05 6.75
CA GLU A 71 5.20 13.71 7.41
C GLU A 71 5.41 12.19 7.33
N VAL A 72 6.63 11.77 6.98
CA VAL A 72 7.00 10.36 6.98
C VAL A 72 7.88 10.10 8.18
N LEU A 73 7.53 9.09 8.97
CA LEU A 73 8.38 8.54 10.02
C LEU A 73 8.77 7.12 9.64
N ALA A 74 10.07 6.97 9.34
CA ALA A 74 10.65 5.67 9.05
C ALA A 74 10.91 4.92 10.36
N THR A 75 10.58 3.64 10.39
CA THR A 75 11.13 2.72 11.40
C THR A 75 12.44 2.13 10.89
N GLU A 76 13.24 1.62 11.82
CA GLU A 76 14.31 0.68 11.48
C GLU A 76 13.73 -0.51 10.68
N ARG A 77 14.58 -1.14 9.86
CA ARG A 77 14.14 -2.20 8.92
C ARG A 77 13.55 -3.42 9.62
N ASP A 78 14.03 -3.73 10.80
CA ASP A 78 13.51 -4.81 11.65
C ASP A 78 12.32 -4.39 12.52
N GLY A 79 11.95 -3.10 12.50
CA GLY A 79 10.85 -2.54 13.26
C GLY A 79 11.07 -2.50 14.77
N SER A 80 12.31 -2.68 15.25
CA SER A 80 12.64 -2.72 16.68
C SER A 80 12.32 -1.42 17.43
N ASP A 81 12.35 -0.30 16.73
CA ASP A 81 12.06 1.04 17.23
C ASP A 81 10.59 1.47 17.07
N LEU A 82 9.73 0.62 16.49
CA LEU A 82 8.35 0.94 16.15
C LEU A 82 7.54 1.56 17.32
N PRO A 83 7.60 1.05 18.57
CA PRO A 83 6.94 1.71 19.70
C PRO A 83 7.35 3.17 19.89
N ALA A 84 8.66 3.45 19.85
CA ALA A 84 9.21 4.79 20.06
C ALA A 84 8.85 5.72 18.89
N VAL A 85 8.88 5.21 17.66
CA VAL A 85 8.44 5.97 16.47
C VAL A 85 6.96 6.33 16.56
N VAL A 86 6.10 5.41 17.01
CA VAL A 86 4.67 5.67 17.22
C VAL A 86 4.43 6.73 18.30
N ASP A 87 5.17 6.67 19.41
CA ASP A 87 5.07 7.67 20.48
C ASP A 87 5.53 9.06 20.01
N GLN A 88 6.62 9.12 19.24
CA GLN A 88 7.06 10.35 18.57
C GLN A 88 6.00 10.88 17.60
N ALA A 89 5.38 9.98 16.84
CA ALA A 89 4.33 10.34 15.89
C ALA A 89 3.12 10.96 16.60
N LEU A 90 2.67 10.37 17.70
CA LEU A 90 1.57 10.89 18.51
C LEU A 90 1.88 12.23 19.17
N ALA A 91 3.13 12.43 19.63
CA ALA A 91 3.56 13.70 20.20
C ALA A 91 3.45 14.87 19.20
N ARG A 92 3.51 14.58 17.89
CA ARG A 92 3.29 15.56 16.81
C ARG A 92 1.80 15.87 16.57
N LYS A 93 0.86 15.28 17.32
CA LYS A 93 -0.58 15.54 17.23
C LYS A 93 -1.12 15.46 15.79
N PRO A 94 -0.99 14.31 15.10
CA PRO A 94 -1.50 14.14 13.75
C PRO A 94 -3.04 14.17 13.71
N ASP A 95 -3.57 14.63 12.58
CA ASP A 95 -4.98 14.56 12.25
C ASP A 95 -5.37 13.19 11.65
N ALA A 96 -4.41 12.47 11.08
CA ALA A 96 -4.59 11.08 10.65
C ALA A 96 -3.24 10.36 10.51
N PHE A 97 -3.29 9.02 10.61
CA PHE A 97 -2.17 8.13 10.33
C PHE A 97 -2.37 7.40 9.01
N LEU A 98 -1.27 7.17 8.29
CA LEU A 98 -1.17 6.11 7.28
C LEU A 98 -0.30 4.99 7.84
N ALA A 99 -0.75 3.74 7.73
CA ALA A 99 0.00 2.59 8.25
C ALA A 99 -0.41 1.26 7.59
N TRP A 100 0.50 0.29 7.61
CA TRP A 100 0.17 -1.11 7.33
C TRP A 100 -0.44 -1.76 8.59
N GLU A 101 -1.12 -2.90 8.44
CA GLU A 101 -1.84 -3.59 9.53
C GLU A 101 -1.07 -3.70 10.86
N SER A 102 0.15 -4.23 10.86
CA SER A 102 0.93 -4.43 12.09
C SER A 102 1.31 -3.11 12.78
N ILE A 103 1.66 -2.08 12.00
CA ILE A 103 1.95 -0.73 12.50
C ILE A 103 0.66 -0.08 13.05
N ALA A 104 -0.46 -0.27 12.35
CA ALA A 104 -1.77 0.23 12.79
C ALA A 104 -2.22 -0.40 14.11
N GLN A 105 -1.90 -1.68 14.38
CA GLN A 105 -2.15 -2.31 15.68
C GLN A 105 -1.39 -1.60 16.81
N VAL A 106 -0.12 -1.27 16.57
CA VAL A 106 0.69 -0.50 17.53
C VAL A 106 0.09 0.89 17.73
N ILE A 107 -0.15 1.65 16.66
CA ILE A 107 -0.77 2.99 16.76
C ILE A 107 -2.09 2.94 17.54
N ARG A 108 -2.98 2.01 17.19
CA ARG A 108 -4.31 1.89 17.83
C ARG A 108 -4.24 1.48 19.29
N SER A 109 -3.20 0.76 19.71
CA SER A 109 -3.01 0.46 21.13
C SER A 109 -2.62 1.70 21.95
N ARG A 110 -2.09 2.77 21.31
CA ARG A 110 -1.76 4.05 21.96
C ARG A 110 -2.87 5.11 21.79
N THR A 111 -3.69 5.02 20.74
CA THR A 111 -4.81 5.96 20.53
C THR A 111 -6.07 5.28 19.98
N LYS A 112 -7.23 5.68 20.50
CA LYS A 112 -8.55 5.28 20.02
C LYS A 112 -9.29 6.39 19.28
N THR A 113 -8.68 7.58 19.16
CA THR A 113 -9.35 8.79 18.67
C THR A 113 -8.75 9.31 17.37
N VAL A 114 -7.43 9.22 17.19
CA VAL A 114 -6.80 9.67 15.95
C VAL A 114 -7.15 8.68 14.83
N PRO A 115 -7.67 9.16 13.68
CA PRO A 115 -7.93 8.32 12.51
C PRO A 115 -6.70 7.55 12.04
N ILE A 116 -6.89 6.28 11.68
CA ILE A 116 -5.88 5.42 11.07
C ILE A 116 -6.43 4.95 9.72
N VAL A 117 -5.74 5.29 8.64
CA VAL A 117 -6.07 4.83 7.29
C VAL A 117 -5.06 3.76 6.89
N LEU A 118 -5.56 2.53 6.76
CA LEU A 118 -4.76 1.39 6.32
C LEU A 118 -4.37 1.57 4.86
N VAL A 119 -3.06 1.56 4.57
CA VAL A 119 -2.55 1.49 3.20
C VAL A 119 -2.47 0.05 2.68
N GLY A 120 -2.64 -0.91 3.59
CA GLY A 120 -2.66 -2.33 3.29
C GLY A 120 -2.85 -3.15 4.56
N ALA A 121 -3.87 -4.00 4.54
CA ALA A 121 -4.12 -5.02 5.56
C ALA A 121 -4.44 -6.36 4.92
N LEU A 122 -4.13 -7.45 5.63
CA LEU A 122 -4.45 -8.80 5.17
C LEU A 122 -5.81 -9.22 5.73
N ASP A 123 -6.06 -9.00 7.02
CA ASP A 123 -7.34 -9.23 7.67
C ASP A 123 -7.50 -8.25 8.85
N PRO A 124 -8.00 -7.03 8.60
CA PRO A 124 -8.11 -6.02 9.64
C PRO A 124 -9.15 -6.39 10.72
N VAL A 125 -10.05 -7.33 10.45
CA VAL A 125 -11.03 -7.80 11.43
C VAL A 125 -10.35 -8.72 12.44
N LYS A 126 -9.66 -9.76 11.98
CA LYS A 126 -8.90 -10.66 12.87
C LYS A 126 -7.72 -9.96 13.54
N ALA A 127 -7.16 -8.92 12.91
CA ALA A 127 -6.15 -8.06 13.53
C ALA A 127 -6.70 -7.17 14.67
N GLY A 128 -8.02 -7.16 14.91
CA GLY A 128 -8.65 -6.34 15.96
C GLY A 128 -8.68 -4.84 15.63
N LEU A 129 -8.61 -4.50 14.34
CA LEU A 129 -8.63 -3.13 13.83
C LEU A 129 -10.01 -2.72 13.31
N ALA A 130 -10.91 -3.67 13.03
CA ALA A 130 -12.27 -3.42 12.55
C ALA A 130 -13.26 -4.48 13.05
N VAL A 131 -14.54 -4.12 13.17
CA VAL A 131 -15.62 -5.08 13.45
C VAL A 131 -16.03 -5.82 12.18
N SER A 132 -16.06 -5.10 11.06
CA SER A 132 -16.34 -5.62 9.72
C SER A 132 -15.72 -4.71 8.67
N LEU A 133 -15.57 -5.18 7.43
CA LEU A 133 -15.09 -4.31 6.35
C LEU A 133 -16.10 -3.21 5.99
N PRO A 134 -17.42 -3.48 5.80
CA PRO A 134 -18.36 -2.43 5.39
C PRO A 134 -18.61 -1.37 6.48
N ARG A 135 -18.45 -1.74 7.76
CA ARG A 135 -18.55 -0.86 8.91
C ARG A 135 -17.49 -1.23 9.94
N PRO A 136 -16.31 -0.58 9.90
CA PRO A 136 -15.23 -0.88 10.84
C PRO A 136 -15.58 -0.59 12.29
N GLY A 137 -16.39 0.45 12.56
CA GLY A 137 -16.87 0.79 13.90
C GLY A 137 -15.80 1.30 14.86
N MET A 138 -14.60 1.63 14.37
CA MET A 138 -13.44 2.05 15.16
C MET A 138 -12.79 3.29 14.53
N ASN A 139 -11.70 3.81 15.11
CA ASN A 139 -10.89 4.88 14.51
C ASN A 139 -10.04 4.40 13.32
N VAL A 140 -10.48 3.37 12.58
CA VAL A 140 -9.74 2.73 11.49
C VAL A 140 -10.63 2.61 10.26
N THR A 141 -10.06 2.91 9.09
CA THR A 141 -10.59 2.61 7.76
C THR A 141 -9.40 2.27 6.84
N GLY A 142 -9.58 2.17 5.53
CA GLY A 142 -8.47 2.00 4.57
C GLY A 142 -8.69 0.85 3.61
N ILE A 143 -7.59 0.22 3.22
CA ILE A 143 -7.58 -0.82 2.17
C ILE A 143 -7.13 -2.16 2.76
N ALA A 144 -7.92 -3.21 2.54
CA ALA A 144 -7.55 -4.60 2.77
C ALA A 144 -7.02 -5.20 1.46
N GLN A 145 -5.70 -5.34 1.36
CA GLN A 145 -4.98 -5.75 0.14
C GLN A 145 -5.10 -7.23 -0.17
N LEU A 146 -5.20 -8.08 0.85
CA LEU A 146 -5.33 -9.51 0.64
C LEU A 146 -6.80 -9.90 0.60
N ASN A 147 -7.26 -10.41 -0.54
CA ASN A 147 -8.42 -11.27 -0.55
C ASN A 147 -7.96 -12.71 -0.26
N GLU A 148 -8.82 -13.53 0.33
CA GLU A 148 -8.51 -14.93 0.69
C GLU A 148 -8.05 -15.78 -0.52
N GLN A 149 -8.34 -15.30 -1.73
CA GLN A 149 -8.07 -15.99 -3.00
C GLN A 149 -6.66 -15.74 -3.54
N LEU A 150 -6.00 -14.66 -3.11
CA LEU A 150 -4.72 -14.22 -3.68
C LEU A 150 -3.59 -15.24 -3.52
N PRO A 151 -3.40 -15.90 -2.36
CA PRO A 151 -2.40 -16.96 -2.22
C PRO A 151 -2.67 -18.15 -3.14
N GLY A 152 -3.93 -18.58 -3.26
CA GLY A 152 -4.34 -19.64 -4.17
C GLY A 152 -4.04 -19.29 -5.63
N LYS A 153 -4.34 -18.05 -6.05
CA LYS A 153 -4.05 -17.59 -7.41
C LYS A 153 -2.56 -17.62 -7.75
N HIS A 154 -1.69 -17.26 -6.80
CA HIS A 154 -0.25 -17.40 -7.00
C HIS A 154 0.16 -18.85 -7.18
N MET A 155 -0.40 -19.78 -6.39
CA MET A 155 -0.10 -21.20 -6.54
C MET A 155 -0.61 -21.79 -7.86
N GLU A 156 -1.78 -21.37 -8.34
CA GLU A 156 -2.31 -21.75 -9.66
C GLU A 156 -1.36 -21.30 -10.77
N ILE A 157 -0.94 -20.03 -10.77
CA ILE A 157 -0.02 -19.49 -11.77
C ILE A 157 1.34 -20.21 -11.68
N LEU A 158 1.83 -20.49 -10.48
CA LEU A 158 3.04 -21.31 -10.27
C LEU A 158 2.88 -22.71 -10.87
N ARG A 159 1.74 -23.38 -10.67
CA ARG A 159 1.47 -24.71 -11.24
C ARG A 159 1.41 -24.67 -12.77
N GLU A 160 0.86 -23.60 -13.36
CA GLU A 160 0.85 -23.44 -14.81
C GLU A 160 2.27 -23.29 -15.37
N ILE A 161 3.11 -22.45 -14.75
CA ILE A 161 4.51 -22.23 -15.20
C ILE A 161 5.41 -23.41 -14.86
N LEU A 162 5.18 -24.07 -13.73
CA LEU A 162 5.90 -25.25 -13.24
C LEU A 162 4.92 -26.44 -13.14
N PRO A 163 4.65 -27.16 -14.25
CA PRO A 163 3.71 -28.29 -14.22
C PRO A 163 4.08 -29.38 -13.20
N ARG A 164 5.38 -29.51 -12.90
CA ARG A 164 5.94 -30.45 -11.91
C ARG A 164 6.12 -29.85 -10.51
N LEU A 165 5.42 -28.77 -10.16
CA LEU A 165 5.46 -28.17 -8.82
C LEU A 165 5.12 -29.24 -7.76
N ARG A 166 5.97 -29.42 -6.75
CA ARG A 166 5.75 -30.37 -5.64
C ARG A 166 5.97 -29.72 -4.29
N LYS A 167 6.85 -28.72 -4.18
CA LYS A 167 7.21 -28.06 -2.93
C LYS A 167 7.23 -26.55 -3.11
N VAL A 168 6.32 -25.84 -2.43
CA VAL A 168 6.31 -24.38 -2.38
C VAL A 168 6.81 -23.94 -1.02
N GLY A 169 7.85 -23.11 -0.98
CA GLY A 169 8.28 -22.46 0.24
C GLY A 169 7.48 -21.19 0.48
N GLN A 170 6.98 -20.97 1.70
CA GLN A 170 6.32 -19.72 2.06
C GLN A 170 7.11 -19.01 3.15
N LEU A 171 7.46 -17.73 2.93
CA LEU A 171 8.05 -16.91 3.98
C LEU A 171 6.93 -16.24 4.78
N VAL A 172 6.82 -16.63 6.06
CA VAL A 172 5.72 -16.26 6.94
C VAL A 172 6.24 -15.35 8.05
N ASP A 173 5.78 -14.10 8.07
CA ASP A 173 6.12 -13.16 9.15
C ASP A 173 5.39 -13.54 10.45
N ARG A 174 6.14 -13.90 11.50
CA ARG A 174 5.56 -14.32 12.80
C ARG A 174 4.78 -13.20 13.47
N ASN A 175 5.16 -11.95 13.22
CA ASN A 175 4.57 -10.77 13.83
C ASN A 175 3.29 -10.31 13.11
N SER A 176 2.91 -10.97 12.00
CA SER A 176 1.70 -10.65 11.24
C SER A 176 0.62 -11.71 11.46
N SER A 177 -0.50 -11.32 12.06
CA SER A 177 -1.71 -12.17 12.10
C SER A 177 -2.22 -12.48 10.70
N GLY A 178 -2.17 -11.50 9.81
CA GLY A 178 -2.49 -11.65 8.40
C GLY A 178 -1.70 -12.76 7.69
N CYS A 179 -0.40 -12.88 7.97
CA CYS A 179 0.43 -13.93 7.38
C CYS A 179 0.00 -15.32 7.77
N ARG A 180 -0.41 -15.53 9.03
CA ARG A 180 -0.90 -16.85 9.49
C ARG A 180 -2.20 -17.24 8.78
N ILE A 181 -3.04 -16.27 8.43
CA ILE A 181 -4.26 -16.49 7.66
C ILE A 181 -3.89 -16.83 6.21
N ALA A 182 -3.01 -16.03 5.59
CA ALA A 182 -2.50 -16.30 4.26
C ALA A 182 -1.84 -17.68 4.15
N GLU A 183 -1.11 -18.12 5.18
CA GLU A 183 -0.53 -19.45 5.32
C GLU A 183 -1.62 -20.52 5.32
N ALA A 184 -2.67 -20.38 6.14
CA ALA A 184 -3.78 -21.33 6.16
C ALA A 184 -4.46 -21.47 4.78
N HIS A 185 -4.69 -20.36 4.06
CA HIS A 185 -5.21 -20.40 2.69
C HIS A 185 -4.22 -21.05 1.71
N SER A 186 -2.92 -20.79 1.89
CA SER A 186 -1.86 -21.40 1.08
C SER A 186 -1.77 -22.91 1.30
N VAL A 187 -2.00 -23.39 2.53
CA VAL A 187 -2.07 -24.83 2.82
C VAL A 187 -3.22 -25.48 2.06
N GLY A 188 -4.41 -24.87 2.08
CA GLY A 188 -5.56 -25.35 1.31
C GLY A 188 -5.27 -25.43 -0.19
N ALA A 189 -4.76 -24.34 -0.77
CA ALA A 189 -4.41 -24.31 -2.19
C ALA A 189 -3.31 -25.31 -2.56
N ALA A 190 -2.32 -25.54 -1.68
CA ALA A 190 -1.28 -26.53 -1.92
C ALA A 190 -1.85 -27.95 -1.96
N LEU A 191 -2.77 -28.28 -1.03
CA LEU A 191 -3.47 -29.56 -1.00
C LEU A 191 -4.28 -29.79 -2.30
N ASP A 192 -5.06 -28.80 -2.73
CA ASP A 192 -5.86 -28.87 -3.95
C ASP A 192 -5.00 -29.08 -5.21
N LEU A 193 -3.78 -28.53 -5.20
CA LEU A 193 -2.81 -28.69 -6.28
C LEU A 193 -1.92 -29.93 -6.13
N GLY A 194 -2.07 -30.72 -5.07
CA GLY A 194 -1.23 -31.89 -4.81
C GLY A 194 0.25 -31.57 -4.57
N CYS A 195 0.55 -30.41 -3.96
CA CYS A 195 1.89 -30.03 -3.54
C CYS A 195 1.98 -29.80 -2.02
N THR A 196 3.21 -29.78 -1.51
CA THR A 196 3.49 -29.49 -0.11
C THR A 196 3.87 -28.03 0.05
N LEU A 197 3.28 -27.36 1.04
CA LEU A 197 3.73 -26.06 1.50
C LEU A 197 4.74 -26.22 2.64
N VAL A 198 5.88 -25.54 2.54
CA VAL A 198 6.92 -25.51 3.57
C VAL A 198 7.02 -24.09 4.13
N PRO A 199 6.55 -23.83 5.37
CA PRO A 199 6.66 -22.52 5.98
C PRO A 199 8.08 -22.26 6.50
N TYR A 200 8.56 -21.05 6.23
CA TYR A 200 9.80 -20.47 6.74
C TYR A 200 9.41 -19.23 7.55
N TYR A 201 9.35 -19.40 8.87
CA TYR A 201 8.91 -18.35 9.77
C TYR A 201 10.03 -17.34 10.02
N VAL A 202 9.75 -16.07 9.75
CA VAL A 202 10.72 -14.97 9.86
C VAL A 202 10.16 -13.81 10.66
N SER A 203 11.03 -13.07 11.35
CA SER A 203 10.69 -11.82 12.04
C SER A 203 11.74 -10.74 11.83
N ASN A 204 12.92 -11.09 11.34
CA ASN A 204 14.07 -10.20 11.19
C ASN A 204 15.03 -10.74 10.11
N ARG A 205 16.14 -10.02 9.91
CA ARG A 205 17.19 -10.39 8.94
C ARG A 205 17.80 -11.78 9.18
N ALA A 206 18.14 -12.11 10.43
CA ALA A 206 18.80 -13.37 10.76
C ALA A 206 17.91 -14.57 10.44
N ASP A 207 16.61 -14.47 10.73
CA ASP A 207 15.65 -15.54 10.37
C ASP A 207 15.55 -15.73 8.85
N ILE A 208 15.64 -14.64 8.07
CA ILE A 208 15.63 -14.72 6.59
C ILE A 208 16.92 -15.41 6.10
N GLU A 209 18.07 -15.06 6.66
CA GLU A 209 19.35 -15.70 6.34
C GLU A 209 19.33 -17.20 6.70
N GLU A 210 18.78 -17.57 7.85
CA GLU A 210 18.61 -18.97 8.26
C GLU A 210 17.63 -19.71 7.34
N ALA A 211 16.53 -19.07 6.93
CA ALA A 211 15.58 -19.64 5.99
C ALA A 211 16.27 -20.00 4.65
N PHE A 212 17.12 -19.11 4.12
CA PHE A 212 17.88 -19.40 2.91
C PHE A 212 18.96 -20.46 3.11
N ALA A 213 19.63 -20.49 4.26
CA ALA A 213 20.57 -21.57 4.59
C ALA A 213 19.87 -22.95 4.64
N ARG A 214 18.60 -23.00 5.04
CA ARG A 214 17.78 -24.21 4.96
C ARG A 214 17.38 -24.54 3.50
N MET A 215 17.01 -23.54 2.71
CA MET A 215 16.67 -23.73 1.29
C MET A 215 17.87 -24.18 0.45
N GLU A 216 19.10 -23.86 0.85
CA GLU A 216 20.31 -24.41 0.20
C GLU A 216 20.41 -25.93 0.32
N ARG A 217 19.95 -26.49 1.45
CA ARG A 217 20.03 -27.94 1.72
C ARG A 217 18.84 -28.69 1.14
N ASP A 218 17.67 -28.06 1.16
CA ASP A 218 16.42 -28.63 0.64
C ASP A 218 15.61 -27.52 -0.08
N PRO A 219 15.94 -27.24 -1.36
CA PRO A 219 15.33 -26.14 -2.09
C PRO A 219 13.85 -26.42 -2.42
N PRO A 220 12.95 -25.44 -2.23
CA PRO A 220 11.61 -25.51 -2.79
C PRO A 220 11.64 -25.28 -4.30
N ASP A 221 10.60 -25.72 -5.00
CA ASP A 221 10.43 -25.49 -6.44
C ASP A 221 10.08 -24.03 -6.76
N ALA A 222 9.50 -23.31 -5.78
CA ALA A 222 9.18 -21.89 -5.86
C ALA A 222 8.98 -21.27 -4.47
N LEU A 223 9.08 -19.94 -4.40
CA LEU A 223 8.86 -19.16 -3.18
C LEU A 223 7.67 -18.20 -3.28
N LEU A 224 6.88 -18.19 -2.22
CA LEU A 224 5.74 -17.32 -2.00
C LEU A 224 5.97 -16.47 -0.74
N PRO A 225 6.46 -15.23 -0.84
CA PRO A 225 6.64 -14.38 0.33
C PRO A 225 5.32 -13.72 0.73
N CYS A 226 4.97 -13.72 2.01
CA CYS A 226 3.84 -12.90 2.46
C CYS A 226 4.15 -11.40 2.33
N PRO A 227 3.17 -10.54 1.95
CA PRO A 227 3.41 -9.12 1.82
C PRO A 227 3.38 -8.41 3.18
N THR A 228 4.54 -8.34 3.85
CA THR A 228 4.66 -7.67 5.15
C THR A 228 5.77 -6.63 5.20
N PRO A 229 5.72 -5.70 6.18
CA PRO A 229 6.76 -4.70 6.37
C PRO A 229 8.17 -5.28 6.47
N VAL A 230 8.38 -6.39 7.19
CA VAL A 230 9.72 -6.99 7.35
C VAL A 230 10.26 -7.57 6.03
N LEU A 231 9.44 -8.33 5.28
CA LEU A 231 9.85 -8.90 3.99
C LEU A 231 10.05 -7.81 2.93
N PHE A 232 9.27 -6.73 3.02
CA PHE A 232 9.45 -5.56 2.18
C PHE A 232 10.75 -4.81 2.50
N ALA A 233 11.09 -4.64 3.78
CA ALA A 233 12.30 -3.98 4.23
C ALA A 233 13.59 -4.77 3.90
N PHE A 234 13.52 -6.10 3.85
CA PHE A 234 14.65 -6.98 3.51
C PHE A 234 14.56 -7.60 2.10
N ARG A 235 13.78 -7.01 1.19
CA ARG A 235 13.59 -7.54 -0.17
C ARG A 235 14.87 -7.68 -1.00
N ASP A 236 15.87 -6.83 -0.75
CA ASP A 236 17.16 -6.89 -1.48
C ASP A 236 17.87 -8.21 -1.16
N LEU A 237 17.96 -8.54 0.13
CA LEU A 237 18.47 -9.83 0.62
C LEU A 237 17.66 -11.00 0.05
N LEU A 238 16.33 -10.85 -0.05
CA LEU A 238 15.46 -11.85 -0.65
C LEU A 238 15.80 -12.09 -2.13
N PHE A 239 15.88 -11.02 -2.93
CA PHE A 239 16.14 -11.09 -4.37
C PHE A 239 17.54 -11.64 -4.67
N GLU A 240 18.55 -11.20 -3.94
CA GLU A 240 19.92 -11.70 -4.09
C GLU A 240 19.99 -13.21 -3.84
N ASN A 241 19.34 -13.71 -2.79
CA ASN A 241 19.38 -15.13 -2.46
C ASN A 241 18.57 -16.00 -3.42
N VAL A 242 17.37 -15.59 -3.84
CA VAL A 242 16.59 -16.38 -4.80
C VAL A 242 17.27 -16.46 -6.17
N LEU A 243 17.93 -15.39 -6.61
CA LEU A 243 18.69 -15.38 -7.85
C LEU A 243 19.92 -16.31 -7.76
N ARG A 244 20.66 -16.23 -6.64
CA ARG A 244 21.81 -17.11 -6.37
C ARG A 244 21.43 -18.58 -6.32
N LEU A 245 20.32 -18.91 -5.65
CA LEU A 245 19.81 -20.28 -5.53
C LEU A 245 18.98 -20.73 -6.72
N ARG A 246 18.70 -19.83 -7.68
CA ARG A 246 17.85 -20.06 -8.85
C ARG A 246 16.46 -20.59 -8.47
N ILE A 247 15.90 -20.06 -7.37
CA ILE A 247 14.56 -20.41 -6.91
C ILE A 247 13.56 -19.41 -7.52
N PRO A 248 12.54 -19.86 -8.27
CA PRO A 248 11.49 -19.00 -8.77
C PRO A 248 10.77 -18.26 -7.64
N LEU A 249 10.79 -16.93 -7.68
CA LEU A 249 10.14 -16.09 -6.68
C LEU A 249 8.87 -15.45 -7.24
N THR A 250 7.80 -15.46 -6.46
CA THR A 250 6.56 -14.71 -6.73
C THR A 250 6.52 -13.41 -5.92
N SER A 251 5.66 -12.46 -6.31
CA SER A 251 5.49 -11.23 -5.52
C SER A 251 4.07 -10.68 -5.53
N TYR A 252 3.68 -10.09 -4.40
CA TYR A 252 2.48 -9.28 -4.26
C TYR A 252 2.73 -7.79 -4.57
N VAL A 253 3.84 -7.47 -5.23
CA VAL A 253 4.17 -6.09 -5.66
C VAL A 253 4.76 -6.14 -7.06
N VAL A 254 4.07 -5.52 -8.02
CA VAL A 254 4.48 -5.49 -9.43
C VAL A 254 5.84 -4.81 -9.64
N GLY A 255 6.18 -3.81 -8.81
CA GLY A 255 7.47 -3.12 -8.86
C GLY A 255 8.68 -4.02 -8.59
N ASN A 256 8.48 -5.21 -8.02
CA ASN A 256 9.55 -6.17 -7.79
C ASN A 256 9.89 -7.01 -9.03
N VAL A 257 9.02 -7.08 -10.04
CA VAL A 257 9.19 -7.96 -11.20
C VAL A 257 10.48 -7.70 -11.98
N PRO A 258 10.89 -6.44 -12.24
CA PRO A 258 12.19 -6.14 -12.87
C PRO A 258 13.43 -6.58 -12.08
N ARG A 259 13.29 -6.98 -10.81
CA ARG A 259 14.40 -7.35 -9.92
C ARG A 259 14.68 -8.85 -9.88
N GLY A 260 14.22 -9.60 -10.88
CA GLY A 260 14.44 -11.04 -10.96
C GLY A 260 13.34 -11.89 -10.31
N VAL A 261 12.18 -11.30 -10.03
CA VAL A 261 10.97 -12.05 -9.61
C VAL A 261 10.32 -12.64 -10.86
N LEU A 262 9.92 -13.92 -10.79
CA LEU A 262 9.33 -14.65 -11.92
C LEU A 262 8.02 -14.00 -12.39
N PHE A 263 7.10 -13.72 -11.46
CA PHE A 263 5.90 -12.96 -11.73
C PHE A 263 5.38 -12.29 -10.45
N ALA A 264 4.56 -11.25 -10.64
CA ALA A 264 3.74 -10.69 -9.58
C ALA A 264 2.26 -10.74 -9.98
N TYR A 265 1.40 -11.09 -9.03
CA TYR A 265 -0.04 -10.93 -9.16
C TYR A 265 -0.56 -10.12 -7.99
N ALA A 266 -0.84 -8.83 -8.21
CA ALA A 266 -1.04 -7.90 -7.12
C ALA A 266 -2.03 -6.80 -7.44
N ALA A 267 -2.61 -6.22 -6.39
CA ALA A 267 -3.36 -4.98 -6.51
C ALA A 267 -2.44 -3.84 -7.00
N SER A 268 -2.98 -2.94 -7.81
CA SER A 268 -2.28 -1.72 -8.21
C SER A 268 -1.98 -0.85 -6.98
N LEU A 269 -0.70 -0.73 -6.60
CA LEU A 269 -0.32 0.14 -5.48
C LEU A 269 -0.71 1.60 -5.77
N GLU A 270 -0.62 2.07 -7.01
CA GLU A 270 -1.07 3.42 -7.32
C GLU A 270 -2.56 3.63 -7.03
N ASP A 271 -3.41 2.67 -7.41
CA ASP A 271 -4.85 2.74 -7.13
C ASP A 271 -5.12 2.69 -5.63
N VAL A 272 -4.39 1.85 -4.88
CA VAL A 272 -4.45 1.80 -3.42
C VAL A 272 -4.16 3.19 -2.82
N TYR A 273 -3.09 3.87 -3.25
CA TYR A 273 -2.76 5.18 -2.68
C TYR A 273 -3.70 6.30 -3.15
N ARG A 274 -4.33 6.18 -4.33
CA ARG A 274 -5.44 7.05 -4.75
C ARG A 274 -6.66 6.88 -3.82
N GLN A 275 -7.05 5.63 -3.54
CA GLN A 275 -8.17 5.33 -2.63
C GLN A 275 -7.88 5.80 -1.20
N VAL A 276 -6.66 5.58 -0.69
CA VAL A 276 -6.22 6.07 0.62
C VAL A 276 -6.33 7.60 0.68
N ALA A 277 -5.88 8.34 -0.34
CA ALA A 277 -6.03 9.79 -0.40
C ALA A 277 -7.50 10.23 -0.37
N ALA A 278 -8.38 9.54 -1.10
CA ALA A 278 -9.81 9.81 -1.07
C ALA A 278 -10.44 9.57 0.31
N LEU A 279 -9.99 8.55 1.05
CA LEU A 279 -10.43 8.31 2.43
C LEU A 279 -9.93 9.41 3.39
N VAL A 280 -8.69 9.86 3.24
CA VAL A 280 -8.16 11.00 4.02
C VAL A 280 -8.94 12.29 3.73
N ASP A 281 -9.30 12.55 2.47
CA ASP A 281 -10.17 13.69 2.10
C ASP A 281 -11.51 13.65 2.84
N LYS A 282 -12.19 12.49 2.83
CA LYS A 282 -13.46 12.29 3.56
C LYS A 282 -13.29 12.57 5.05
N ILE A 283 -12.21 12.08 5.66
CA ILE A 283 -11.90 12.30 7.09
C ILE A 283 -11.68 13.79 7.38
N PHE A 284 -10.91 14.49 6.55
CA PHE A 284 -10.67 15.93 6.71
C PHE A 284 -11.93 16.76 6.55
N ARG A 285 -12.91 16.26 5.78
CA ARG A 285 -14.26 16.83 5.65
C ARG A 285 -15.22 16.45 6.77
N GLY A 286 -14.77 15.69 7.78
CA GLY A 286 -15.51 15.38 8.98
C GLY A 286 -16.16 14.00 9.03
N ALA A 287 -15.91 13.12 8.04
CA ALA A 287 -16.37 11.75 8.13
C ALA A 287 -15.63 10.99 9.25
N TYR A 288 -16.38 10.22 10.04
CA TYR A 288 -15.79 9.34 11.05
C TYR A 288 -15.21 8.09 10.36
N PRO A 289 -13.93 7.70 10.64
CA PRO A 289 -13.32 6.53 10.00
C PRO A 289 -14.12 5.24 10.17
N GLY A 290 -14.76 5.04 11.31
CA GLY A 290 -15.51 3.82 11.60
C GLY A 290 -16.78 3.64 10.78
N ASP A 291 -17.25 4.70 10.11
CA ASP A 291 -18.38 4.68 9.18
C ASP A 291 -17.93 4.54 7.72
N LEU A 292 -16.62 4.68 7.45
CA LEU A 292 -16.04 4.52 6.13
C LEU A 292 -15.64 3.05 5.92
N PRO A 293 -16.11 2.39 4.85
CA PRO A 293 -15.78 0.99 4.62
C PRO A 293 -14.28 0.82 4.43
N ILE A 294 -13.75 -0.30 4.92
CA ILE A 294 -12.46 -0.80 4.47
C ILE A 294 -12.68 -1.43 3.11
N GLU A 295 -12.04 -0.85 2.09
CA GLU A 295 -12.21 -1.26 0.69
C GLU A 295 -11.25 -2.38 0.34
N GLN A 296 -11.63 -3.22 -0.63
CA GLN A 296 -10.77 -4.23 -1.23
C GLN A 296 -10.45 -3.83 -2.67
N PRO A 297 -9.19 -4.02 -3.14
CA PRO A 297 -8.85 -3.76 -4.52
C PRO A 297 -9.68 -4.60 -5.49
N THR A 298 -10.19 -3.97 -6.54
CA THR A 298 -10.87 -4.65 -7.67
C THR A 298 -9.95 -4.87 -8.86
N ASN A 299 -8.85 -4.11 -8.93
CA ASN A 299 -7.91 -4.12 -10.06
C ASN A 299 -6.64 -4.84 -9.63
N PHE A 300 -6.42 -6.00 -10.23
CA PHE A 300 -5.19 -6.79 -10.07
C PHE A 300 -4.42 -6.79 -11.38
N GLN A 301 -3.10 -6.81 -11.26
CA GLN A 301 -2.19 -6.89 -12.39
C GLN A 301 -1.36 -8.16 -12.29
N LEU A 302 -1.34 -8.93 -13.37
CA LEU A 302 -0.38 -10.00 -13.61
C LEU A 302 0.78 -9.45 -14.44
N VAL A 303 1.97 -9.39 -13.84
CA VAL A 303 3.20 -9.04 -14.56
C VAL A 303 4.17 -10.20 -14.51
N VAL A 304 4.63 -10.64 -15.68
CA VAL A 304 5.51 -11.81 -15.84
C VAL A 304 6.88 -11.36 -16.33
N ASN A 305 7.94 -11.94 -15.77
CA ASN A 305 9.31 -11.74 -16.21
C ASN A 305 9.77 -12.92 -17.07
N ALA A 306 9.66 -12.79 -18.39
CA ALA A 306 10.07 -13.79 -19.36
C ALA A 306 11.60 -13.98 -19.36
N GLY A 307 12.39 -12.94 -19.13
CA GLY A 307 13.85 -13.05 -19.02
C GLY A 307 14.29 -13.85 -17.80
N THR A 308 13.63 -13.65 -16.66
CA THR A 308 13.85 -14.44 -15.44
C THR A 308 13.40 -15.88 -15.66
N ALA A 309 12.23 -16.11 -16.27
CA ALA A 309 11.78 -17.45 -16.62
C ALA A 309 12.83 -18.18 -17.49
N LYS A 310 13.31 -17.52 -18.54
CA LYS A 310 14.37 -18.04 -19.42
C LYS A 310 15.68 -18.29 -18.66
N ALA A 311 16.09 -17.36 -17.81
CA ALA A 311 17.29 -17.50 -16.99
C ALA A 311 17.20 -18.68 -16.02
N LEU A 312 15.99 -19.03 -15.56
CA LEU A 312 15.68 -20.19 -14.72
C LEU A 312 15.44 -21.49 -15.52
N GLY A 313 15.42 -21.44 -16.85
CA GLY A 313 15.12 -22.60 -17.71
C GLY A 313 13.64 -22.97 -17.75
N LEU A 314 12.76 -22.02 -17.44
CA LEU A 314 11.31 -22.19 -17.44
C LEU A 314 10.70 -21.67 -18.75
N ALA A 315 9.73 -22.41 -19.29
CA ALA A 315 8.91 -21.96 -20.40
C ALA A 315 7.58 -21.43 -19.83
N VAL A 316 7.32 -20.13 -19.99
CA VAL A 316 6.03 -19.55 -19.57
C VAL A 316 4.94 -19.97 -20.57
N PRO A 317 3.86 -20.66 -20.14
CA PRO A 317 2.79 -21.05 -21.05
C PRO A 317 2.09 -19.85 -21.69
N GLN A 318 1.61 -20.03 -22.92
CA GLN A 318 0.85 -19.01 -23.63
C GLN A 318 -0.42 -18.59 -22.87
N SER A 319 -1.06 -19.51 -22.13
CA SER A 319 -2.21 -19.20 -21.26
C SER A 319 -1.88 -18.15 -20.19
N VAL A 320 -0.67 -18.16 -19.65
CA VAL A 320 -0.21 -17.19 -18.65
C VAL A 320 0.11 -15.87 -19.33
N LEU A 321 0.85 -15.90 -20.45
CA LEU A 321 1.26 -14.70 -21.18
C LEU A 321 0.05 -13.91 -21.71
N LEU A 322 -0.99 -14.58 -22.20
CA LEU A 322 -2.20 -13.93 -22.72
C LEU A 322 -3.04 -13.25 -21.62
N ARG A 323 -2.90 -13.67 -20.36
CA ARG A 323 -3.58 -13.05 -19.20
C ARG A 323 -2.71 -12.01 -18.51
N ALA A 324 -1.43 -11.91 -18.87
CA ALA A 324 -0.52 -10.95 -18.26
C ALA A 324 -0.81 -9.54 -18.78
N ASP A 325 -1.05 -8.59 -17.88
CA ASP A 325 -1.16 -7.18 -18.20
C ASP A 325 0.15 -6.63 -18.76
N ARG A 326 1.28 -7.21 -18.32
CA ARG A 326 2.60 -6.86 -18.84
C ARG A 326 3.55 -8.06 -18.79
N VAL A 327 4.33 -8.21 -19.86
CA VAL A 327 5.46 -9.15 -19.92
C VAL A 327 6.73 -8.32 -20.06
N ILE A 328 7.74 -8.64 -19.26
CA ILE A 328 9.06 -7.99 -19.32
C ILE A 328 10.15 -9.03 -19.59
N ASP A 329 11.28 -8.56 -20.12
CA ASP A 329 12.50 -9.34 -20.36
C ASP A 329 13.62 -8.95 -19.39
#